data_AF-A0A2H9N7Y0-F1
#
_entry.id   AF-A0A2H9N7Y0-F1
#
_cell.length_a   1.000
_cell.length_b   1.000
_cell.length_c   1.000
_cell.angle_alpha   90.00
_cell.angle_beta   90.00
_cell.angle_gamma   90.00
#
_symmetry.space_group_name_H-M   'P 1'
#
loop_
_entity.id
_entity.type
_entity.pdbx_description
1 polymer ?
#
loop_
_entity_poly.entity_id
_entity_poly.type
_entity_poly.pdbx_seq_one_letter_code
_entity_poly.pdbx_strand_id
1 'polypeptide(L)' 'KEIPWEATALYTYLTDRIGVGLKQLLAGNRKWKLEPINRNDLMSLSDIAAKVTGIPLPHEVEKDAVERILD' A
#
# COMPACT_ATOMS: atom_id res chain seq x y z
N LYS A 1 16.54 16.40 -29.84
CA LYS A 1 16.50 14.93 -29.63
C LYS A 1 15.09 14.62 -29.16
N GLU A 2 14.33 13.83 -29.91
CA GLU A 2 12.97 13.43 -29.50
C GLU A 2 13.03 12.42 -28.36
N ILE A 3 12.05 12.47 -27.46
CA ILE A 3 11.89 11.49 -26.39
C ILE A 3 11.24 10.24 -27.01
N PRO A 4 11.82 9.03 -26.84
CA PRO A 4 11.23 7.80 -27.34
C PRO A 4 9.85 7.53 -26.72
N TRP A 5 8.93 6.95 -27.48
CA TRP A 5 7.57 6.65 -26.99
C TRP A 5 7.55 5.68 -25.82
N GLU A 6 8.51 4.76 -25.77
CA GLU A 6 8.69 3.80 -24.70
C GLU A 6 9.04 4.51 -23.38
N ALA A 7 9.86 5.56 -23.45
CA ALA A 7 10.20 6.38 -22.29
C ALA A 7 8.97 7.14 -21.78
N THR A 8 8.16 7.69 -22.69
CA THR A 8 6.89 8.34 -22.35
C THR A 8 5.91 7.36 -21.71
N ALA A 9 5.77 6.16 -22.26
CA ALA A 9 4.90 5.12 -21.73
C ALA A 9 5.33 4.64 -20.34
N LEU A 10 6.63 4.43 -20.12
CA LEU A 10 7.16 4.06 -18.81
C LEU A 10 6.93 5.18 -17.79
N TYR A 11 7.20 6.42 -18.17
CA TYR A 11 6.98 7.58 -17.31
C TYR A 11 5.53 7.67 -16.88
N THR A 12 4.58 7.68 -17.82
CA THR A 12 3.14 7.81 -17.51
C THR A 12 2.63 6.62 -16.72
N TYR A 13 3.10 5.40 -16.97
CA TYR A 13 2.76 4.25 -16.13
C TYR A 13 3.21 4.44 -14.68
N LEU A 14 4.44 4.89 -14.46
CA LEU A 14 4.97 5.13 -13.12
C LEU A 14 4.27 6.31 -12.42
N THR A 15 4.03 7.42 -13.11
CA THR A 15 3.46 8.63 -12.49
C THR A 15 1.95 8.53 -12.29
N ASP A 16 1.24 7.98 -13.27
CA ASP A 16 -0.22 8.07 -13.32
C ASP A 16 -0.86 6.80 -12.78
N ARG A 17 -0.33 5.61 -13.14
CA ARG A 17 -0.88 4.34 -12.63
C ARG A 17 -0.35 4.03 -11.23
N ILE A 18 0.97 3.92 -11.09
CA ILE A 18 1.60 3.58 -9.81
C ILE A 18 1.48 4.76 -8.84
N GLY A 19 1.76 5.97 -9.29
CA GLY A 19 1.69 7.17 -8.45
C GLY A 19 0.30 7.45 -7.87
N VAL A 20 -0.79 7.21 -8.61
CA VAL A 20 -2.16 7.36 -8.07
C VAL A 20 -2.46 6.29 -7.02
N GLY A 21 -2.12 5.02 -7.28
CA GLY A 21 -2.31 3.95 -6.30
C GLY A 21 -1.54 4.20 -5.01
N LEU A 22 -0.31 4.69 -5.11
CA LEU A 22 0.51 5.04 -3.94
C LEU A 22 -0.08 6.21 -3.15
N LYS A 23 -0.61 7.24 -3.83
CA LYS A 23 -1.33 8.35 -3.17
C LYS A 23 -2.59 7.87 -2.44
N GLN A 24 -3.33 6.92 -3.01
CA GLN A 24 -4.50 6.31 -2.36
C GLN A 24 -4.10 5.54 -1.09
N LEU A 25 -3.02 4.74 -1.15
CA LEU A 25 -2.48 4.03 0.02
C LEU A 25 -2.03 5.01 1.13
N LEU A 26 -1.30 6.05 0.74
CA LEU A 26 -0.84 7.12 1.61
C LEU A 26 -2.01 7.82 2.31
N ALA A 27 -3.02 8.25 1.55
CA ALA A 27 -4.21 8.89 2.08
C ALA A 27 -4.99 7.96 3.02
N GLY A 28 -5.12 6.67 2.67
CA GLY A 28 -5.79 5.66 3.50
C GLY A 28 -5.14 5.48 4.87
N ASN A 29 -3.82 5.58 4.94
CA ASN A 29 -3.05 5.49 6.19
C ASN A 29 -2.70 6.86 6.80
N ARG A 30 -3.30 7.95 6.29
CA ARG A 30 -3.08 9.35 6.74
C ARG A 30 -1.61 9.78 6.73
N LYS A 31 -0.84 9.31 5.75
CA LYS A 31 0.57 9.64 5.53
C LYS A 31 0.70 10.53 4.29
N TRP A 32 1.58 11.53 4.36
CA TRP A 32 1.75 12.53 3.29
C TRP A 32 3.15 12.56 2.68
N LYS A 33 4.03 11.68 3.15
CA LYS A 33 5.37 11.48 2.63
C LYS A 33 5.65 9.98 2.51
N LEU A 34 6.70 9.61 1.77
CA LEU A 34 7.05 8.20 1.56
C LEU A 34 7.82 7.61 2.73
N GLU A 35 8.63 8.40 3.44
CA GLU A 35 9.42 7.95 4.58
C GLU A 35 8.61 7.28 5.70
N PRO A 36 7.40 7.75 6.09
CA PRO A 36 6.63 7.11 7.15
C PRO A 36 5.90 5.82 6.74
N ILE A 37 5.79 5.48 5.44
CA ILE A 37 5.09 4.24 5.05
C ILE A 37 5.96 3.03 5.35
N ASN A 38 5.33 1.96 5.81
CA ASN A 38 6.00 0.70 6.08
C ASN A 38 5.02 -0.48 5.89
N ARG A 39 5.52 -1.68 6.13
CA ARG A 39 4.75 -2.91 5.89
C ARG A 39 3.52 -3.08 6.79
N ASN A 40 3.47 -2.39 7.92
CA ASN A 40 2.32 -2.42 8.83
C ASN A 40 1.13 -1.63 8.27
N ASP A 41 1.32 -0.84 7.19
CA ASP A 41 0.23 -0.15 6.47
C ASP A 41 -0.51 -1.06 5.48
N LEU A 42 -0.13 -2.34 5.40
CA LEU A 42 -0.66 -3.32 4.46
C LEU A 42 -1.47 -4.40 5.18
N MET A 43 -2.46 -4.93 4.48
CA MET A 43 -3.21 -6.13 4.87
C MET A 43 -3.36 -7.06 3.66
N SER A 44 -3.35 -8.36 3.93
CA SER A 44 -3.58 -9.40 2.91
C SER A 44 -5.08 -9.58 2.67
N LEU A 45 -5.49 -9.80 1.41
CA LEU A 45 -6.88 -10.11 1.06
C LEU A 45 -7.14 -11.61 0.89
N SER A 46 -6.12 -12.46 1.07
CA SER A 46 -6.24 -13.91 0.98
C SER A 46 -5.28 -14.62 1.92
N ASP A 47 -5.65 -15.83 2.36
CA ASP A 47 -4.83 -16.64 3.26
C ASP A 47 -3.49 -17.03 2.63
N ILE A 48 -3.47 -17.26 1.31
CA ILE A 48 -2.23 -17.57 0.58
C ILE A 48 -1.28 -16.37 0.62
N ALA A 49 -1.79 -15.16 0.36
CA ALA A 49 -0.99 -13.96 0.44
C ALA A 49 -0.48 -13.74 1.87
N ALA A 50 -1.32 -13.95 2.88
CA ALA A 50 -0.93 -13.85 4.28
C ALA A 50 0.18 -14.86 4.63
N LYS A 51 0.04 -16.12 4.20
CA LYS A 51 1.02 -17.19 4.46
C LYS A 51 2.36 -16.95 3.76
N VAL A 52 2.35 -16.47 2.52
CA VAL A 52 3.57 -16.26 1.72
C VAL A 52 4.29 -14.97 2.14
N THR A 53 3.53 -13.92 2.40
CA THR A 53 4.10 -12.60 2.70
C THR A 53 4.32 -12.41 4.20
N GLY A 54 3.54 -13.03 5.08
CA GLY A 54 3.49 -12.68 6.50
C GLY A 54 2.80 -11.34 6.78
N ILE A 55 2.03 -10.79 5.82
CA ILE A 55 1.17 -9.62 6.03
C ILE A 55 -0.19 -10.14 6.58
N PRO A 56 -0.68 -9.60 7.71
CA PRO A 56 -1.89 -10.10 8.36
C PRO A 56 -3.16 -9.91 7.53
N LEU A 57 -4.18 -10.71 7.81
CA LEU A 57 -5.54 -10.55 7.28
C LEU A 57 -6.28 -9.39 7.99
N PRO A 58 -7.39 -8.87 7.42
CA PRO A 58 -8.07 -7.69 7.96
C PRO A 58 -8.59 -7.86 9.40
N HIS A 59 -8.92 -9.09 9.81
CA HIS A 59 -9.39 -9.40 11.17
C HIS A 59 -8.26 -9.65 12.17
N GLU A 60 -7.00 -9.67 11.70
CA GLU A 60 -5.81 -9.81 12.52
C GLU A 60 -5.10 -8.46 12.71
N VAL A 61 -5.33 -7.51 11.80
CA VAL A 61 -4.84 -6.13 11.90
C VAL A 61 -5.46 -5.44 13.11
N GLU A 62 -4.64 -4.77 13.92
CA GLU A 62 -5.07 -3.96 15.07
C GLU A 62 -5.93 -4.72 16.10
N LYS A 63 -5.83 -6.06 16.13
CA LYS A 63 -6.61 -6.90 17.05
C LYS A 63 -6.46 -6.45 18.51
N ASP A 64 -5.23 -6.18 18.94
CA ASP A 64 -4.93 -5.67 20.28
C ASP A 64 -5.64 -4.34 20.58
N ALA A 65 -5.73 -3.44 19.58
CA ALA A 65 -6.41 -2.16 19.75
C ALA A 65 -7.92 -2.34 19.85
N VAL A 66 -8.49 -3.26 19.07
CA VAL A 66 -9.91 -3.63 19.13
C VAL A 66 -10.25 -4.25 20.49
N GLU A 67 -9.44 -5.17 21.00
CA GLU A 67 -9.64 -5.80 22.31
C GLU A 67 -9.66 -4.77 23.45
N ARG A 68 -8.71 -3.83 23.46
CA ARG A 68 -8.67 -2.74 24.46
C ARG A 68 -9.88 -1.81 24.46
N ILE A 69 -10.63 -1.71 23.36
CA ILE A 69 -11.84 -0.89 23.28
C ILE A 69 -13.04 -1.63 23.89
N LEU A 70 -13.00 -2.96 23.89
CA LEU A 70 -14.08 -3.81 24.39
C LEU A 70 -13.98 -4.08 25.89
N ASP A 71 -12.78 -3.97 26.48
CA ASP A 71 -12.52 -4.00 27.92
C ASP A 71 -13.01 -2.73 28.64
#